data_AF-F8NJN7-F1
#
_entry.id   AF-F8NJN7-F1
#
_cell.length_a   1.000
_cell.length_b   1.000
_cell.length_c   1.000
_cell.angle_alpha   90.00
_cell.angle_beta   90.00
_cell.angle_gamma   90.00
#
_symmetry.space_group_name_H-M   'P 1'
#
loop_
_entity.id
_entity.type
_entity.pdbx_description
1 polymer ?
#
loop_
_entity_poly.entity_id
_entity_poly.type
_entity_poly.pdbx_seq_one_letter_code
_entity_poly.pdbx_strand_id
1 'polypeptide(L)'
;MVTCKEPLCHYGKEATVAVIAAFLPTNYNPLPVLVSPTCKNEMAAEAVCLIQTILDCLSSHPDGENCFGPIWCFLTDGDSTRRQACYTLFMCKELTSNNVNGLFEVLSRLPGLNLFTGSHNVTIDSDPKHLIKRKLSLSHLRQIHPSNHVPGHATLICSPQGNIINNVTINCKILTL
;
A
#
# COMPACT_ATOMS: atom_id res chain seq x y z
N MET A 1 -37.24 4.60 27.90
CA MET A 1 -37.18 5.63 26.83
C MET A 1 -35.72 5.86 26.52
N VAL A 2 -35.25 5.38 25.36
CA VAL A 2 -33.89 5.67 24.89
C VAL A 2 -33.97 7.01 24.17
N THR A 3 -33.31 8.03 24.71
CA THR A 3 -33.16 9.33 24.07
C THR A 3 -32.23 9.17 22.87
N CYS A 4 -32.79 9.12 21.66
CA CYS A 4 -32.00 9.27 20.44
C CYS A 4 -31.40 10.68 20.45
N LYS A 5 -30.10 10.79 20.71
CA LYS A 5 -29.34 12.00 20.41
C LYS A 5 -29.57 12.35 18.94
N GLU A 6 -29.73 13.63 18.63
CA GLU A 6 -29.92 14.11 17.25
C GLU A 6 -28.88 13.47 16.31
N PRO A 7 -29.27 13.07 15.08
CA PRO A 7 -28.33 12.44 14.15
C PRO A 7 -27.18 13.39 13.84
N LEU A 8 -25.95 12.98 14.16
CA LEU A 8 -24.75 13.73 13.85
C LEU A 8 -24.55 13.76 12.33
N CYS A 9 -24.70 14.94 11.71
CA CYS A 9 -24.47 15.13 10.29
C CYS A 9 -22.96 15.29 10.02
N HIS A 10 -22.39 14.41 9.21
CA HIS A 10 -20.99 14.47 8.78
C HIS A 10 -20.87 15.11 7.40
N TYR A 11 -20.15 16.23 7.30
CA TYR A 11 -19.80 16.83 6.01
C TYR A 11 -18.49 16.21 5.49
N GLY A 12 -18.49 15.76 4.24
CA GLY A 12 -17.28 15.33 3.55
C GLY A 12 -16.32 16.50 3.39
N LYS A 13 -15.12 16.39 3.96
CA LYS A 13 -14.03 17.37 3.82
C LYS A 13 -13.11 17.01 2.66
N GLU A 14 -12.94 15.71 2.45
CA GLU A 14 -12.12 15.13 1.37
C GLU A 14 -12.87 13.96 0.73
N ALA A 15 -12.26 13.35 -0.29
CA ALA A 15 -12.77 12.13 -0.90
C ALA A 15 -11.71 11.02 -0.86
N THR A 16 -12.11 9.85 -0.36
CA THR A 16 -11.37 8.61 -0.51
C THR A 16 -11.66 8.05 -1.90
N VAL A 17 -10.62 7.92 -2.71
CA VAL A 17 -10.69 7.25 -4.01
C VAL A 17 -9.85 5.98 -3.94
N ALA A 18 -10.47 4.83 -4.27
CA ALA A 18 -9.73 3.59 -4.48
C ALA A 18 -9.68 3.29 -5.98
N VAL A 19 -8.50 2.89 -6.43
CA VAL A 19 -8.19 2.68 -7.84
C VAL A 19 -7.53 1.32 -7.96
N ILE A 20 -7.95 0.55 -8.96
CA ILE A 20 -7.26 -0.67 -9.37
C ILE A 20 -6.51 -0.43 -10.67
N ALA A 21 -5.33 -1.02 -10.80
CA ALA A 21 -4.57 -1.03 -12.04
C ALA A 21 -3.93 -2.40 -12.20
N ALA A 22 -4.06 -2.97 -13.41
CA ALA A 22 -3.40 -4.22 -13.74
C ALA A 22 -1.92 -3.96 -13.98
N PHE A 23 -1.06 -4.84 -13.48
CA PHE A 23 0.37 -4.77 -13.77
C PHE A 23 0.69 -5.51 -15.07
N LEU A 24 0.23 -4.95 -16.19
CA LEU A 24 0.32 -5.55 -17.52
C LEU A 24 1.08 -4.63 -18.49
N PRO A 25 1.73 -5.18 -19.55
CA PRO A 25 2.37 -4.37 -20.59
C PRO A 25 1.39 -3.48 -21.36
N THR A 26 0.12 -3.92 -21.42
CA THR A 26 -0.99 -3.25 -22.07
C THR A 26 -2.14 -3.11 -21.09
N ASN A 27 -3.03 -2.13 -21.30
CA ASN A 27 -4.16 -1.86 -20.40
C ASN A 27 -3.77 -1.51 -18.94
N TYR A 28 -2.70 -0.75 -18.76
CA TYR A 28 -2.27 -0.17 -17.47
C TYR A 28 -3.16 1.01 -17.01
N ASN A 29 -4.41 1.06 -17.47
CA ASN A 29 -5.28 2.19 -17.18
C ASN A 29 -5.82 2.05 -15.74
N PRO A 30 -5.55 3.03 -14.85
CA PRO A 30 -6.16 3.03 -13.53
C PRO A 30 -7.68 3.14 -13.65
N LEU A 31 -8.40 2.22 -13.01
CA LEU A 31 -9.86 2.23 -12.93
C LEU A 31 -10.28 2.60 -11.49
N PRO A 32 -10.95 3.74 -11.28
CA PRO A 32 -11.59 4.03 -10.00
C PRO A 32 -12.69 3.01 -9.70
N VAL A 33 -12.61 2.36 -8.54
CA VAL A 33 -13.59 1.36 -8.08
C VAL A 33 -14.38 1.83 -6.86
N LEU A 34 -13.90 2.87 -6.18
CA LEU A 34 -14.59 3.52 -5.08
C LEU A 34 -14.33 5.01 -5.12
N VAL A 35 -15.38 5.80 -4.93
CA VAL A 35 -15.31 7.21 -4.55
C VAL A 35 -16.25 7.40 -3.37
N SER A 36 -15.70 7.77 -2.21
CA SER A 36 -16.49 8.04 -1.01
C SER A 36 -16.05 9.37 -0.39
N PRO A 37 -16.97 10.26 -0.01
CA PRO A 37 -16.61 11.38 0.84
C PRO A 37 -16.08 10.87 2.18
N THR A 38 -15.16 11.61 2.78
CA THR A 38 -14.64 11.36 4.13
C THR A 38 -14.68 12.65 4.95
N CYS A 39 -15.09 12.52 6.21
CA CYS A 39 -15.08 13.62 7.16
C CYS A 39 -13.81 13.64 8.04
N LYS A 40 -12.90 12.67 7.85
CA LYS A 40 -11.68 12.40 8.61
C LYS A 40 -11.89 11.95 10.06
N ASN A 41 -13.12 11.57 10.42
CA ASN A 41 -13.43 10.98 11.72
C ASN A 41 -13.48 9.44 11.67
N GLU A 42 -13.28 8.85 10.49
CA GLU A 42 -13.25 7.40 10.32
C GLU A 42 -12.09 6.82 11.13
N MET A 43 -12.36 5.73 11.83
CA MET A 43 -11.41 4.98 12.63
C MET A 43 -10.73 3.91 11.79
N ALA A 44 -9.58 3.42 12.26
CA ALA A 44 -8.82 2.39 11.55
C ALA A 44 -9.67 1.12 11.29
N ALA A 45 -10.55 0.74 12.22
CA ALA A 45 -11.45 -0.40 12.03
C ALA A 45 -12.45 -0.20 10.88
N GLU A 46 -12.99 1.01 10.71
CA GLU A 46 -13.89 1.34 9.60
C GLU A 46 -13.13 1.34 8.27
N ALA A 47 -11.90 1.83 8.27
CA ALA A 47 -11.01 1.75 7.11
C ALA A 47 -10.64 0.29 6.76
N VAL A 48 -10.47 -0.60 7.76
CA VAL A 48 -10.29 -2.05 7.52
C VAL A 48 -11.51 -2.61 6.80
N CYS A 49 -12.72 -2.34 7.29
CA CYS A 49 -13.96 -2.81 6.66
C CYS A 49 -14.08 -2.32 5.22
N LEU A 50 -13.77 -1.05 4.96
CA LEU A 50 -13.82 -0.47 3.61
C LEU A 50 -12.83 -1.14 2.66
N ILE A 51 -11.57 -1.31 3.09
CA ILE A 51 -10.54 -1.95 2.26
C ILE A 51 -10.92 -3.41 2.01
N GLN A 52 -11.32 -4.15 3.03
CA GLN A 52 -11.74 -5.54 2.90
C GLN A 52 -12.92 -5.69 1.93
N THR A 53 -13.90 -4.78 1.99
CA THR A 53 -15.03 -4.77 1.05
C THR A 53 -14.56 -4.62 -0.40
N ILE A 54 -13.57 -3.75 -0.67
CA ILE A 54 -13.00 -3.60 -2.02
C ILE A 54 -12.32 -4.91 -2.47
N LEU A 55 -11.52 -5.53 -1.59
CA LEU A 55 -10.83 -6.79 -1.90
C LEU A 55 -11.82 -7.94 -2.17
N ASP A 56 -12.87 -8.03 -1.36
CA ASP A 56 -13.92 -9.04 -1.48
C ASP A 56 -14.75 -8.83 -2.76
N CYS A 57 -15.10 -7.58 -3.07
CA CYS A 57 -15.76 -7.24 -4.32
C CYS A 57 -14.91 -7.62 -5.53
N LEU A 58 -13.61 -7.32 -5.52
CA LEU A 58 -12.76 -7.68 -6.65
C LEU A 58 -12.62 -9.20 -6.80
N SER A 59 -12.38 -9.92 -5.72
CA SER A 59 -12.19 -11.38 -5.76
C SER A 59 -13.45 -12.14 -6.13
N SER A 60 -14.63 -11.63 -5.77
CA SER A 60 -15.92 -12.25 -6.10
C SER A 60 -16.49 -11.82 -7.45
N HIS A 61 -16.02 -10.71 -8.04
CA HIS A 61 -16.52 -10.21 -9.31
C HIS A 61 -15.99 -11.04 -10.49
N PRO A 62 -16.84 -11.46 -11.45
CA PRO A 62 -16.41 -12.24 -12.62
C PRO A 62 -15.27 -11.60 -13.41
N ASP A 63 -15.28 -10.28 -13.54
CA ASP A 63 -14.25 -9.53 -14.27
C ASP A 63 -13.07 -9.08 -13.39
N GLY A 64 -13.10 -9.32 -12.07
CA GLY A 64 -12.10 -8.77 -11.15
C GLY A 64 -10.70 -9.33 -11.43
N GLU A 65 -10.45 -10.57 -11.01
CA GLU A 65 -9.16 -11.22 -11.28
C GLU A 65 -8.96 -11.52 -12.77
N ASN A 66 -10.03 -11.74 -13.54
CA ASN A 66 -9.94 -12.02 -14.97
C ASN A 66 -9.40 -10.81 -15.77
N CYS A 67 -9.76 -9.57 -15.41
CA CYS A 67 -9.26 -8.39 -16.10
C CYS A 67 -7.99 -7.80 -15.48
N PHE A 68 -7.82 -7.92 -14.15
CA PHE A 68 -6.73 -7.23 -13.44
C PHE A 68 -5.65 -8.16 -12.88
N GLY A 69 -5.89 -9.48 -12.90
CA GLY A 69 -5.07 -10.46 -12.22
C GLY A 69 -5.29 -10.47 -10.70
N PRO A 70 -4.60 -11.35 -9.97
CA PRO A 70 -4.66 -11.38 -8.51
C PRO A 70 -4.06 -10.10 -7.92
N ILE A 71 -4.62 -9.65 -6.79
CA ILE A 71 -4.05 -8.54 -6.03
C ILE A 71 -2.71 -9.00 -5.44
N TRP A 72 -1.66 -8.22 -5.71
CA TRP A 72 -0.29 -8.52 -5.31
C TRP A 72 0.30 -7.42 -4.40
N CYS A 73 -0.18 -6.19 -4.55
CA CYS A 73 0.26 -5.04 -3.78
C CYS A 73 -0.91 -4.06 -3.53
N PHE A 74 -0.95 -3.49 -2.33
CA PHE A 74 -1.83 -2.38 -1.97
C PHE A 74 -1.00 -1.13 -1.66
N LEU A 75 -1.35 0.01 -2.26
CA LEU A 75 -0.64 1.28 -2.04
C LEU A 75 -1.51 2.28 -1.26
N THR A 76 -0.87 3.02 -0.36
CA THR A 76 -1.51 4.10 0.40
C THR A 76 -0.73 5.42 0.29
N ASP A 77 -1.47 6.54 0.39
CA ASP A 77 -0.95 7.91 0.40
C ASP A 77 -0.32 8.31 1.74
N GLY A 78 -0.40 7.43 2.75
CA GLY A 78 0.27 7.61 4.03
C GLY A 78 -0.58 8.32 5.10
N ASP A 79 -1.89 8.44 4.90
CA ASP A 79 -2.85 8.76 5.96
C ASP A 79 -2.68 7.79 7.15
N SER A 80 -2.64 8.32 8.38
CA SER A 80 -2.31 7.51 9.58
C SER A 80 -3.36 6.45 9.88
N THR A 81 -4.65 6.80 9.75
CA THR A 81 -5.76 5.88 9.96
C THR A 81 -5.69 4.75 8.94
N ARG A 82 -5.49 5.10 7.67
CA ARG A 82 -5.38 4.11 6.60
C ARG A 82 -4.14 3.26 6.73
N ARG A 83 -3.01 3.82 7.17
CA ARG A 83 -1.77 3.07 7.44
C ARG A 83 -1.97 2.05 8.55
N GLN A 84 -2.71 2.38 9.60
CA GLN A 84 -3.03 1.43 10.67
C GLN A 84 -3.93 0.31 10.14
N ALA A 85 -4.99 0.63 9.40
CA ALA A 85 -5.88 -0.36 8.80
C ALA A 85 -5.14 -1.33 7.87
N CYS A 86 -4.28 -0.76 7.03
CA CYS A 86 -3.39 -1.49 6.16
C CYS A 86 -2.43 -2.42 6.92
N TYR A 87 -1.84 -1.98 8.03
CA TYR A 87 -1.00 -2.84 8.85
C TYR A 87 -1.79 -4.04 9.38
N THR A 88 -3.02 -3.81 9.87
CA THR A 88 -3.92 -4.88 10.31
C THR A 88 -4.22 -5.90 9.20
N LEU A 89 -4.45 -5.45 7.97
CA LEU A 89 -4.80 -6.32 6.85
C LEU A 89 -3.61 -7.00 6.18
N PHE A 90 -2.49 -6.30 6.04
CA PHE A 90 -1.35 -6.70 5.20
C PHE A 90 -0.09 -7.09 5.97
N MET A 91 -0.17 -7.22 7.29
CA MET A 91 0.91 -7.73 8.16
C MET A 91 0.39 -8.84 9.09
N CYS A 92 -0.53 -9.67 8.61
CA CYS A 92 -1.22 -10.67 9.42
C CYS A 92 -0.70 -12.09 9.24
N LYS A 93 0.08 -12.37 8.18
CA LYS A 93 0.57 -13.71 7.85
C LYS A 93 2.07 -13.68 7.55
N GLU A 94 2.83 -14.48 8.28
CA GLU A 94 4.25 -14.69 8.01
C GLU A 94 4.44 -15.50 6.72
N LEU A 95 5.38 -15.07 5.87
CA LEU A 95 5.82 -15.83 4.71
C LEU A 95 6.66 -17.02 5.16
N THR A 96 6.40 -18.17 4.56
CA THR A 96 7.08 -19.44 4.81
C THR A 96 7.59 -20.03 3.50
N SER A 97 8.47 -21.03 3.59
CA SER A 97 8.95 -21.78 2.44
C SER A 97 7.85 -22.51 1.66
N ASN A 98 6.66 -22.67 2.24
CA ASN A 98 5.53 -23.36 1.62
C ASN A 98 4.65 -22.44 0.76
N ASN A 99 4.95 -21.14 0.69
CA ASN A 99 4.16 -20.19 -0.10
C ASN A 99 4.44 -20.39 -1.61
N VAL A 100 3.37 -20.66 -2.36
CA VAL A 100 3.40 -21.08 -3.78
C VAL A 100 4.05 -20.04 -4.72
N ASN A 101 4.06 -18.76 -4.34
CA ASN A 101 4.40 -17.66 -5.26
C ASN A 101 5.91 -17.31 -5.28
N GLY A 102 6.79 -18.11 -4.67
CA GLY A 102 8.25 -17.89 -4.65
C GLY A 102 8.73 -16.65 -3.87
N LEU A 103 7.81 -15.84 -3.35
CA LEU A 103 8.11 -14.58 -2.65
C LEU A 103 9.04 -14.80 -1.45
N PHE A 104 8.83 -15.88 -0.67
CA PHE A 104 9.69 -16.22 0.46
C PHE A 104 11.15 -16.46 0.04
N GLU A 105 11.39 -17.15 -1.08
CA GLU A 105 12.74 -17.50 -1.52
C GLU A 105 13.59 -16.27 -1.85
N VAL A 106 12.95 -15.19 -2.28
CA VAL A 106 13.61 -13.92 -2.59
C VAL A 106 13.73 -13.06 -1.35
N LEU A 107 12.64 -12.90 -0.58
CA LEU A 107 12.61 -11.97 0.56
C LEU A 107 13.36 -12.49 1.78
N SER A 108 13.39 -13.80 2.03
CA SER A 108 14.10 -14.40 3.17
C SER A 108 15.61 -14.14 3.13
N ARG A 109 16.16 -13.80 1.96
CA ARG A 109 17.58 -13.48 1.78
C ARG A 109 17.93 -12.05 2.16
N LEU A 110 16.95 -11.22 2.52
CA LEU A 110 17.13 -9.80 2.89
C LEU A 110 17.14 -9.65 4.41
N PRO A 111 18.32 -9.51 5.06
CA PRO A 111 18.39 -9.45 6.51
C PRO A 111 17.62 -8.25 7.07
N GLY A 112 16.80 -8.49 8.09
CA GLY A 112 16.01 -7.45 8.76
C GLY A 112 14.74 -7.03 8.02
N LEU A 113 14.43 -7.63 6.87
CA LEU A 113 13.14 -7.42 6.21
C LEU A 113 12.04 -8.14 6.98
N ASN A 114 10.94 -7.44 7.25
CA ASN A 114 9.75 -8.06 7.79
C ASN A 114 9.14 -9.01 6.75
N LEU A 115 8.97 -10.29 7.11
CA LEU A 115 8.41 -11.32 6.23
C LEU A 115 6.89 -11.49 6.39
N PHE A 116 6.22 -10.58 7.09
CA PHE A 116 4.76 -10.58 7.19
C PHE A 116 4.11 -9.92 5.96
N THR A 117 3.00 -10.50 5.53
CA THR A 117 2.16 -10.07 4.41
C THR A 117 0.69 -10.20 4.78
N GLY A 118 -0.20 -9.78 3.88
CA GLY A 118 -1.61 -10.04 4.00
C GLY A 118 -1.99 -11.47 3.59
N SER A 119 -3.28 -11.75 3.68
CA SER A 119 -3.89 -12.91 3.04
C SER A 119 -3.47 -12.98 1.57
N HIS A 120 -3.23 -14.19 1.05
CA HIS A 120 -2.76 -14.43 -0.33
C HIS A 120 -1.40 -13.78 -0.69
N ASN A 121 -0.56 -13.47 0.31
CA ASN A 121 0.75 -12.83 0.14
C ASN A 121 0.67 -11.40 -0.42
N VAL A 122 -0.46 -10.70 -0.22
CA VAL A 122 -0.60 -9.30 -0.63
C VAL A 122 0.38 -8.44 0.17
N THR A 123 1.22 -7.71 -0.55
CA THR A 123 2.18 -6.77 0.04
C THR A 123 1.56 -5.38 0.18
N ILE A 124 2.17 -4.54 1.02
CA ILE A 124 1.81 -3.14 1.13
C ILE A 124 3.01 -2.25 0.83
N ASP A 125 2.76 -1.18 0.08
CA ASP A 125 3.72 -0.09 -0.09
C ASP A 125 3.07 1.28 0.17
N SER A 126 3.92 2.29 0.34
CA SER A 126 3.52 3.70 0.31
C SER A 126 3.84 4.26 -1.07
N ASP A 127 2.98 5.14 -1.59
CA ASP A 127 3.27 5.79 -2.86
C ASP A 127 4.65 6.50 -2.80
N PRO A 128 5.58 6.16 -3.73
CA PRO A 128 6.95 6.66 -3.72
C PRO A 128 7.06 8.18 -3.61
N LYS A 129 6.07 8.94 -4.13
CA LYS A 129 6.06 10.39 -4.03
C LYS A 129 6.02 10.87 -2.57
N HIS A 130 5.30 10.17 -1.68
CA HIS A 130 5.21 10.52 -0.26
C HIS A 130 6.49 10.14 0.49
N LEU A 131 7.16 9.06 0.08
CA LEU A 131 8.47 8.68 0.62
C LEU A 131 9.54 9.72 0.26
N ILE A 132 9.56 10.17 -1.00
CA ILE A 132 10.50 11.20 -1.47
C ILE A 132 10.25 12.52 -0.76
N LYS A 133 8.99 12.99 -0.71
CA LYS A 133 8.62 14.21 0.02
C LYS A 133 9.07 14.14 1.48
N ARG A 134 8.79 13.03 2.17
CA ARG A 134 9.20 12.84 3.58
C ARG A 134 10.72 12.87 3.74
N LYS A 135 11.47 12.22 2.85
CA LYS A 135 12.95 12.26 2.88
C LYS A 135 13.49 13.67 2.68
N LEU A 136 12.94 14.42 1.73
CA LEU A 136 13.33 15.80 1.47
C LEU A 136 12.98 16.75 2.63
N SER A 137 11.82 16.56 3.27
CA SER A 137 11.47 17.29 4.49
C SER A 137 12.42 16.96 5.64
N LEU A 138 12.77 15.68 5.81
CA LEU A 138 13.71 15.24 6.84
C LEU A 138 15.14 15.71 6.56
N SER A 139 15.58 15.80 5.31
CA SER A 139 16.91 16.35 4.98
C SER A 139 17.00 17.85 5.24
N HIS A 140 15.90 18.60 5.04
CA HIS A 140 15.81 20.00 5.47
C HIS A 140 15.88 20.13 7.00
N LEU A 141 15.27 19.21 7.75
CA LEU A 141 15.37 19.17 9.22
C LEU A 141 16.73 18.65 9.72
N ARG A 142 17.39 17.75 8.97
CA ARG A 142 18.72 17.17 9.29
C ARG A 142 19.89 18.09 8.98
N GLN A 143 19.68 19.24 8.32
CA GLN A 143 20.68 20.31 8.36
C GLN A 143 20.96 20.79 9.80
N ILE A 144 20.14 20.39 10.78
CA ILE A 144 20.30 20.69 12.20
C ILE A 144 21.03 19.56 12.97
N HIS A 145 21.26 18.36 12.40
CA HIS A 145 22.09 17.33 13.04
C HIS A 145 22.59 16.25 12.04
N PRO A 146 23.92 16.11 11.85
CA PRO A 146 24.46 15.12 10.92
C PRO A 146 24.56 13.75 11.59
N SER A 147 23.69 12.81 11.21
CA SER A 147 23.94 11.39 11.43
C SER A 147 23.82 10.62 10.10
N ASN A 148 24.88 9.89 9.77
CA ASN A 148 25.15 9.24 8.49
C ASN A 148 24.31 7.97 8.21
N HIS A 149 23.10 7.88 8.75
CA HIS A 149 22.25 6.72 8.48
C HIS A 149 21.35 6.98 7.27
N VAL A 150 21.66 6.29 6.17
CA VAL A 150 20.85 6.25 4.94
C VAL A 150 19.88 5.07 5.07
N PRO A 151 18.58 5.28 5.35
CA PRO A 151 17.61 4.21 5.26
C PRO A 151 17.44 3.80 3.79
N GLY A 152 17.79 2.55 3.49
CA GLY A 152 17.46 1.90 2.23
C GLY A 152 15.95 1.70 2.12
N HIS A 153 15.38 1.99 0.95
CA HIS A 153 14.03 1.58 0.60
C HIS A 153 14.17 0.67 -0.61
N ALA A 154 13.60 -0.54 -0.53
CA ALA A 154 13.50 -1.44 -1.67
C ALA A 154 12.04 -1.43 -2.12
N THR A 155 11.79 -0.90 -3.31
CA THR A 155 10.53 -1.12 -4.01
C THR A 155 10.76 -2.31 -4.94
N LEU A 156 10.05 -3.40 -4.69
CA LEU A 156 10.11 -4.58 -5.55
C LEU A 156 9.29 -4.30 -6.80
N ILE A 157 9.97 -4.17 -7.94
CA ILE A 157 9.32 -4.04 -9.24
C ILE A 157 9.46 -5.39 -9.93
N CYS A 158 8.33 -6.07 -10.18
CA CYS A 158 8.32 -7.28 -10.98
C CYS A 158 8.27 -6.91 -12.48
N SER A 159 8.74 -7.79 -13.36
CA SER A 159 8.50 -7.68 -14.79
C SER A 159 7.10 -8.21 -15.13
N PRO A 160 6.56 -7.91 -16.32
CA PRO A 160 5.29 -8.48 -16.78
C PRO A 160 5.23 -10.01 -16.84
N GLN A 161 6.37 -10.68 -16.78
CA GLN A 161 6.50 -12.15 -16.74
C GLN A 161 6.56 -12.70 -15.30
N GLY A 162 6.30 -11.87 -14.28
CA GLY A 162 6.33 -12.26 -12.87
C GLY A 162 7.74 -12.35 -12.26
N ASN A 163 8.78 -11.97 -13.01
CA ASN A 163 10.15 -12.00 -12.49
C ASN A 163 10.42 -10.78 -11.62
N ILE A 164 10.83 -10.97 -10.37
CA ILE A 164 11.30 -9.85 -9.52
C ILE A 164 12.57 -9.26 -10.14
N ILE A 165 12.56 -7.97 -10.48
CA ILE A 165 13.72 -7.29 -11.04
C ILE A 165 14.68 -6.95 -9.89
N ASN A 166 15.67 -7.82 -9.66
CA ASN A 166 16.62 -7.78 -8.54
C ASN A 166 17.60 -6.59 -8.53
N ASN A 167 17.38 -5.51 -9.29
CA ASN A 167 18.38 -4.45 -9.47
C ASN A 167 17.84 -3.02 -9.56
N VAL A 168 16.66 -2.73 -9.02
CA VAL A 168 16.24 -1.31 -8.87
C VAL A 168 16.89 -0.74 -7.61
N THR A 169 18.18 -0.44 -7.71
CA THR A 169 18.81 0.53 -6.82
C THR A 169 18.18 1.88 -7.15
N ILE A 170 17.30 2.40 -6.29
CA ILE A 170 16.97 3.83 -6.32
C ILE A 170 18.24 4.56 -5.88
N ASN A 171 19.12 4.79 -6.85
CA ASN A 171 20.35 5.51 -6.63
C ASN A 171 19.95 6.97 -6.37
N CYS A 172 19.95 7.36 -5.10
CA CYS A 172 19.74 8.73 -4.68
C CYS A 172 21.00 9.56 -5.00
N LYS A 173 21.45 9.52 -6.25
CA LYS A 173 22.31 10.59 -6.76
C LYS A 173 21.40 11.78 -6.96
N ILE A 174 21.51 12.69 -6.00
CA ILE A 174 21.19 14.11 -6.11
C ILE A 174 21.47 14.52 -7.56
N LEU A 175 20.43 14.79 -8.32
CA LEU A 175 20.53 15.53 -9.57
C LEU A 175 20.85 16.97 -9.15
N THR A 176 22.14 17.27 -9.06
CA THR A 176 22.66 18.61 -9.25
C THR A 176 22.49 18.94 -10.73
N LEU A 177 21.52 19.79 -11.02
CA LEU A 177 21.58 20.80 -12.08
C LEU A 177 21.01 22.09 -11.48
#